data_AF-U7UQD1-F1
#
_entry.id   AF-U7UQD1-F1
#
_cell.length_a   1.000
_cell.length_b   1.000
_cell.length_c   1.000
_cell.angle_alpha   90.00
_cell.angle_beta   90.00
_cell.angle_gamma   90.00
#
_symmetry.space_group_name_H-M   'P 1'
#
loop_
_entity.id
_entity.type
_entity.pdbx_description
1 polymer ?
#
loop_
_entity_poly.entity_id
_entity_poly.type
_entity_poly.pdbx_seq_one_letter_code
_entity_poly.pdbx_strand_id
1 'polypeptide(L)' 'MVRVGGKYEQHAHLKTKTDALKVRNLIDVGKYPYCKDYKIAMQRLLTEEEFKKLDKKLRYFNKRKV' A
#
# COMPACT_ATOMS: atom_id res chain seq x y z
N MET A 1 -16.00 -1.32 12.57
CA MET A 1 -15.16 -0.10 12.55
C MET A 1 -15.09 0.45 11.13
N VAL A 2 -15.74 1.57 10.86
CA VAL A 2 -15.67 2.26 9.56
C VAL A 2 -14.33 3.01 9.52
N ARG A 3 -13.38 2.58 8.69
CA ARG A 3 -12.11 3.31 8.49
C ARG A 3 -12.44 4.69 7.92
N VAL A 4 -12.40 5.72 8.75
CA VAL A 4 -12.48 7.13 8.33
C VAL A 4 -11.15 7.49 7.69
N GLY A 5 -11.04 7.24 6.38
CA GLY A 5 -9.79 7.40 5.64
C GLY A 5 -9.92 7.35 4.11
N GLY A 6 -11.13 7.59 3.58
CA GLY A 6 -11.47 7.38 2.17
C GLY A 6 -11.58 8.65 1.33
N LYS A 7 -11.33 9.84 1.91
CA LYS A 7 -11.43 11.10 1.19
C LYS A 7 -10.11 11.41 0.46
N TYR A 8 -10.22 11.72 -0.83
CA TYR A 8 -9.10 12.04 -1.72
C TYR A 8 -8.16 13.11 -1.14
N GLU A 9 -8.70 14.04 -0.35
CA GLU A 9 -7.98 15.13 0.31
C GLU A 9 -6.85 14.63 1.25
N GLN A 10 -6.92 13.40 1.75
CA GLN A 10 -5.87 12.77 2.57
C GLN A 10 -4.74 12.15 1.71
N HIS A 11 -4.95 12.04 0.40
CA HIS A 11 -4.00 11.54 -0.57
C HIS A 11 -3.26 12.68 -1.29
N ALA A 12 -2.80 13.70 -0.56
CA ALA A 12 -2.04 14.82 -1.15
C ALA A 12 -0.79 14.40 -1.94
N HIS A 13 -0.28 13.17 -1.72
CA HIS A 13 0.85 12.60 -2.46
C HIS A 13 0.46 11.86 -3.75
N LEU A 14 -0.83 11.56 -3.96
CA LEU A 14 -1.28 10.85 -5.15
C LEU A 14 -1.78 11.85 -6.18
N LYS A 15 -1.19 11.78 -7.38
CA LYS A 15 -1.48 12.71 -8.47
C LYS A 15 -2.89 12.55 -9.05
N THR A 16 -3.50 11.37 -8.87
CA THR A 16 -4.78 11.03 -9.49
C THR A 16 -5.70 10.20 -8.58
N LYS A 17 -7.00 10.29 -8.83
CA LYS A 17 -8.03 9.48 -8.15
C LYS A 17 -7.83 7.97 -8.35
N THR A 18 -7.30 7.56 -9.51
CA THR A 18 -7.03 6.15 -9.82
C THR A 18 -5.90 5.59 -8.96
N ASP A 19 -4.88 6.40 -8.64
CA ASP A 19 -3.84 6.00 -7.69
C ASP A 19 -4.40 5.76 -6.29
N ALA A 20 -5.31 6.63 -5.82
CA ALA A 20 -5.95 6.47 -4.51
C ALA A 20 -6.76 5.15 -4.43
N LEU A 21 -7.48 4.82 -5.51
CA LEU A 21 -8.20 3.55 -5.62
C LEU A 21 -7.25 2.35 -5.63
N LYS A 22 -6.10 2.46 -6.31
CA LYS A 22 -5.07 1.40 -6.32
C LYS A 22 -4.47 1.17 -4.93
N VAL A 23 -4.15 2.24 -4.20
CA VAL A 23 -3.65 2.14 -2.82
C VAL A 23 -4.68 1.46 -1.92
N ARG A 24 -5.96 1.82 -2.03
CA ARG A 24 -7.03 1.15 -1.29
C ARG A 24 -7.11 -0.34 -1.62
N ASN A 25 -7.04 -0.69 -2.89
CA ASN A 25 -7.05 -2.08 -3.34
C ASN A 25 -5.82 -2.86 -2.83
N LEU A 26 -4.64 -2.24 -2.81
CA LEU A 26 -3.43 -2.86 -2.24
C LEU A 26 -3.58 -3.15 -0.75
N ILE A 27 -4.20 -2.23 0.00
CA ILE A 27 -4.48 -2.41 1.43
C ILE A 27 -5.49 -3.55 1.63
N ASP A 28 -6.57 -3.58 0.84
CA ASP A 28 -7.63 -4.59 0.93
C ASP A 28 -7.09 -6.00 0.65
N VAL A 29 -6.24 -6.14 -0.37
CA VAL A 29 -5.58 -7.40 -0.74
C VAL A 29 -4.36 -7.69 0.15
N GLY A 30 -3.96 -6.78 1.05
CA GLY A 30 -2.82 -6.96 1.95
C GLY A 30 -1.45 -7.01 1.26
N LYS A 31 -1.32 -6.43 0.07
CA LYS A 31 -0.09 -6.48 -0.74
C LYS A 31 0.84 -5.30 -0.46
N TYR A 32 2.14 -5.57 -0.42
CA TYR A 32 3.14 -4.51 -0.27
C TYR A 32 3.19 -3.58 -1.50
N PRO A 33 3.29 -2.24 -1.30
CA PRO A 33 3.32 -1.28 -2.40
C PRO A 33 4.61 -1.39 -3.23
N TYR A 34 4.47 -1.18 -4.55
CA TYR A 34 5.58 -1.27 -5.51
C TYR A 34 6.28 0.08 -5.75
N CYS A 35 5.60 1.20 -5.48
CA CYS A 35 6.12 2.57 -5.65
C CYS A 35 6.31 3.28 -4.31
N LYS A 36 7.24 4.25 -4.28
CA LYS A 36 7.53 5.06 -3.07
C LYS A 36 6.31 5.89 -2.63
N ASP A 37 5.59 6.50 -3.55
CA ASP A 37 4.39 7.30 -3.22
C ASP A 37 3.30 6.46 -2.57
N TYR A 38 3.09 5.24 -3.08
CA TYR A 38 2.11 4.31 -2.52
C TYR A 38 2.55 3.81 -1.15
N LYS A 39 3.86 3.61 -0.95
CA LYS A 39 4.42 3.29 0.37
C LYS A 39 4.14 4.39 1.39
N ILE A 40 4.38 5.64 1.04
CA ILE A 40 4.12 6.79 1.92
C ILE A 40 2.62 6.91 2.20
N ALA A 41 1.78 6.74 1.18
CA ALA A 41 0.32 6.75 1.34
C ALA A 41 -0.16 5.62 2.27
N MET A 42 0.34 4.40 2.09
CA MET A 42 -0.03 3.26 2.94
C MET A 42 0.48 3.40 4.37
N GLN A 43 1.69 3.94 4.58
CA GLN A 43 2.21 4.23 5.93
C GLN A 43 1.41 5.30 6.68
N ARG A 44 0.76 6.23 5.96
CA ARG A 44 -0.14 7.22 6.58
C ARG A 44 -1.50 6.63 6.92
N LEU A 45 -1.96 5.65 6.15
CA LEU A 45 -3.28 5.03 6.31
C LEU A 45 -3.29 3.85 7.29
N LEU A 46 -2.16 3.16 7.41
CA LEU A 46 -1.97 1.97 8.25
C LEU A 46 -1.05 2.31 9.42
N THR A 47 -1.28 1.69 10.57
CA THR A 47 -0.31 1.69 11.66
C THR A 47 0.93 0.88 11.27
N GLU A 48 2.06 1.10 11.95
CA GLU A 48 3.32 0.39 11.66
C GLU A 48 3.17 -1.14 11.73
N GLU A 49 2.32 -1.64 12.61
CA GLU A 49 2.03 -3.06 12.78
C GLU A 49 1.31 -3.66 11.56
N GLU A 50 0.26 -2.99 11.10
CA GLU A 50 -0.49 -3.37 9.89
C GLU A 50 0.41 -3.28 8.66
N PHE A 51 1.27 -2.27 8.59
CA PHE A 51 2.22 -2.10 7.51
C PHE A 51 3.31 -3.18 7.49
N LYS A 52 3.75 -3.66 8.66
CA LYS A 52 4.69 -4.80 8.76
C LYS A 52 4.06 -6.13 8.38
N LYS A 53 2.74 -6.30 8.62
CA LYS A 53 1.98 -7.49 8.24
C LYS A 53 1.69 -7.61 6.75
N LEU A 54 1.86 -6.54 5.97
CA LEU A 54 1.71 -6.60 4.51
C LEU A 54 2.62 -7.66 3.91
N ASP A 55 2.07 -8.45 2.98
CA ASP A 55 2.80 -9.49 2.28
C ASP A 55 3.86 -8.84 1.38
N LYS A 56 5.08 -8.74 1.90
CA LYS A 56 6.27 -8.49 1.11
C LYS A 56 6.56 -9.76 0.34
N LYS A 57 5.88 -9.95 -0.78
CA LYS A 57 6.38 -10.87 -1.80
C LYS A 57 7.83 -10.49 -2.08
N LEU A 58 8.74 -11.38 -1.74
CA LEU A 58 10.15 -11.25 -2.07
C LEU A 58 10.22 -10.93 -3.57
N ARG A 59 10.77 -9.76 -3.89
CA ARG A 59 10.88 -9.26 -5.25
C ARG A 59 11.81 -10.21 -5.99
N TYR A 60 11.22 -11.22 -6.63
CA TYR A 60 11.89 -12.24 -7.42
C TYR A 60 12.77 -13.20 -6.59
N PHE A 61 12.26 -14.40 -6.28
CA PHE A 61 13.09 -15.50 -5.79
C PHE A 61 13.54 -16.32 -6.99
N ASN A 62 14.76 -16.08 -7.49
CA ASN A 62 15.30 -16.87 -8.58
C ASN A 62 15.63 -18.28 -8.07
N LYS A 63 14.69 -19.23 -8.20
CA LYS A 63 14.85 -20.64 -7.77
C LYS A 63 15.99 -21.39 -8.46
N ARG A 64 16.69 -20.78 -9.42
CA ARG A 64 17.77 -21.38 -10.23
C ARG A 64 19.19 -21.20 -9.67
N LYS A 65 19.35 -20.75 -8.43
CA LYS A 65 20.62 -20.85 -7.68
C LYS A 65 20.40 -21.74 -6.45
N VAL A 66 20.38 -23.05 -6.66
CA VAL A 66 20.67 -24.06 -5.63
C VAL A 66 21.67 -25.00 -6.26
#